data_AF-A0A939HU02-F1
#
_entry.id   AF-A0A939HU02-F1
#
_cell.length_a   1.000
_cell.length_b   1.000
_cell.length_c   1.000
_cell.angle_alpha   90.00
_cell.angle_beta   90.00
_cell.angle_gamma   90.00
#
_symmetry.space_group_name_H-M   'P 1'
#
loop_
_entity.id
_entity.type
_entity.pdbx_description
1 polymer ?
#
loop_
_entity_poly.entity_id
_entity_poly.type
_entity_poly.pdbx_seq_one_letter_code
_entity_poly.pdbx_strand_id
1 'polypeptide(L)' 'MSAGAKELDESKRREIYGRFQQVVAEQVPVFFLVSFLQLQAVRDRVQNREFYPYGGGPLWKIDELRIAPK' A
#
# COMPACT_ATOMS: atom_id res chain seq x y z
N MET A 1 -13.09 15.20 2.80
CA MET A 1 -12.15 14.60 1.83
C MET A 1 -11.49 15.60 0.87
N SER A 2 -12.20 16.63 0.38
CA SER A 2 -11.65 17.66 -0.54
C SER A 2 -10.39 18.40 -0.03
N ALA A 3 -10.30 18.70 1.27
CA ALA A 3 -9.18 19.47 1.83
C ALA A 3 -7.83 18.72 1.75
N GLY A 4 -7.76 17.46 2.19
CA GLY A 4 -6.52 16.67 2.14
C GLY A 4 -6.02 16.39 0.72
N ALA A 5 -6.93 16.27 -0.24
CA ALA A 5 -6.57 16.09 -1.66
C ALA A 5 -5.99 17.38 -2.30
N LYS A 6 -6.31 18.55 -1.74
CA LYS A 6 -5.90 19.86 -2.27
C LYS A 6 -4.68 20.46 -1.57
N GLU A 7 -4.38 20.02 -0.35
CA GLU A 7 -3.25 20.53 0.42
C GLU A 7 -1.93 19.99 -0.15
N LEU A 8 -0.99 20.86 -0.52
CA LEU A 8 0.30 20.48 -1.11
C LEU A 8 1.37 20.21 -0.05
N ASP A 9 1.27 20.85 1.12
CA ASP A 9 2.16 20.64 2.25
C ASP A 9 1.90 19.27 2.88
N GLU A 10 2.92 18.42 2.90
CA GLU A 10 2.80 17.04 3.39
C GLU A 10 2.50 16.99 4.90
N SER A 11 3.07 17.90 5.69
CA SER A 11 2.85 17.94 7.13
C SER A 11 1.40 18.31 7.43
N LYS A 12 0.89 19.35 6.77
CA LYS A 12 -0.52 19.76 6.90
C LYS A 12 -1.47 18.69 6.36
N ARG A 13 -1.13 18.06 5.23
CA ARG A 13 -1.93 16.98 4.65
C ARG A 13 -2.06 15.80 5.63
N ARG A 14 -0.98 15.45 6.32
CA ARG A 14 -0.97 14.38 7.33
C ARG A 14 -1.90 14.70 8.50
N GLU A 15 -1.87 15.92 9.02
CA GLU A 15 -2.78 16.37 10.08
C GLU A 15 -4.25 16.26 9.66
N ILE A 16 -4.58 16.71 8.45
CA ILE A 16 -5.94 16.64 7.89
C ILE A 16 -6.43 15.18 7.81
N TYR A 17 -5.60 14.26 7.30
CA TYR A 17 -5.97 12.84 7.23
C TYR A 17 -6.04 12.19 8.62
N GLY A 18 -5.18 12.57 9.55
CA GLY A 18 -5.23 12.08 10.93
C GLY A 18 -6.54 12.45 11.62
N ARG A 19 -6.98 13.71 11.47
CA ARG A 19 -8.27 14.15 12.02
C ARG A 19 -9.45 13.42 11.36
N PHE A 20 -9.38 13.20 10.06
CA PHE A 20 -10.40 12.42 9.35
C PHE A 20 -10.48 10.98 9.88
N GLN A 21 -9.34 10.31 10.05
CA GLN A 21 -9.28 8.94 10.59
C GLN A 21 -9.88 8.86 12.00
N GLN A 22 -9.59 9.84 12.86
CA GLN A 22 -10.19 9.93 14.18
C GLN A 22 -11.72 10.04 14.12
N VAL A 23 -12.26 10.94 13.29
CA VAL A 23 -13.71 11.12 13.14
C VAL A 23 -14.38 9.84 12.62
N VAL A 24 -13.76 9.16 11.65
CA VAL A 24 -14.27 7.88 11.14
C VAL A 24 -14.31 6.83 12.24
N ALA A 25 -13.26 6.72 13.05
CA ALA A 25 -13.19 5.74 14.12
C ALA A 25 -14.19 6.00 15.26
N GLU A 26 -14.47 7.27 15.57
CA GLU A 26 -15.36 7.66 16.68
C GLU A 26 -16.84 7.72 16.29
N GLN A 27 -17.15 8.12 15.05
CA GLN A 27 -18.51 8.52 14.67
C GLN A 27 -19.15 7.62 13.61
N VAL A 28 -18.36 6.78 12.92
CA VAL A 28 -18.87 5.91 11.85
C VAL A 28 -18.83 4.45 12.31
N PRO A 29 -19.91 3.66 12.13
CA PRO A 29 -19.95 2.26 12.56
C PRO A 29 -19.23 1.34 11.55
N VAL A 30 -18.02 1.70 11.13
CA VAL A 30 -17.21 0.92 10.18
C VAL A 30 -15.97 0.43 10.92
N PHE A 31 -15.87 -0.88 11.08
CA PHE A 31 -14.74 -1.55 11.73
C PHE A 31 -14.00 -2.40 10.70
N PHE A 32 -12.71 -2.11 10.49
CA PHE A 32 -11.85 -2.93 9.63
C PHE A 32 -11.40 -4.17 10.41
N LEU A 33 -12.06 -5.30 10.17
CA LEU A 33 -11.82 -6.54 10.92
C LEU A 33 -10.66 -7.38 10.37
N VAL A 34 -10.27 -7.17 9.12
CA VAL A 34 -9.25 -7.97 8.45
C VAL A 34 -8.37 -7.08 7.57
N SER A 35 -7.07 -7.29 7.66
CA SER A 35 -6.13 -6.87 6.63
C SER A 35 -5.94 -8.06 5.68
N PHE A 36 -6.06 -7.83 4.38
CA PHE A 36 -5.96 -8.92 3.40
C PHE A 36 -4.55 -9.52 3.37
N LEU A 37 -4.47 -10.84 3.53
CA LEU A 37 -3.23 -11.57 3.28
C LEU A 37 -2.88 -11.46 1.78
N GLN A 38 -1.67 -11.03 1.48
CA GLN A 38 -1.15 -10.99 0.12
C GLN A 38 -0.22 -12.19 -0.09
N LEU A 39 -0.51 -12.99 -1.10
CA LEU A 39 0.28 -14.18 -1.48
C LEU A 39 0.70 -14.05 -2.94
N GLN A 40 1.97 -14.34 -3.21
CA GLN A 40 2.53 -14.25 -4.56
C GLN A 40 3.30 -15.55 -4.87
N ALA A 41 3.02 -16.14 -6.02
CA ALA A 41 3.73 -17.31 -6.52
C ALA A 41 4.61 -16.91 -7.71
N VAL A 42 5.91 -17.17 -7.61
CA VAL A 42 6.89 -16.81 -8.65
C VAL A 42 7.77 -18.02 -8.95
N ARG A 43 8.12 -18.21 -10.23
CA ARG A 43 9.02 -19.29 -10.66
C ARG A 43 10.38 -19.16 -9.97
N ASP A 44 10.97 -20.29 -9.62
CA ASP A 44 12.21 -20.30 -8.84
C ASP A 44 13.40 -19.63 -9.54
N ARG A 45 13.47 -19.72 -10.86
CA ARG A 45 14.51 -19.04 -11.65
C ARG A 45 14.44 -17.51 -11.63
N VAL A 46 13.36 -16.91 -11.13
CA VAL A 46 13.26 -15.44 -11.03
C VAL A 46 14.04 -15.01 -9.80
N GLN A 47 14.96 -14.07 -9.96
CA GLN A 47 15.79 -13.52 -8.90
C GLN A 47 15.36 -12.08 -8.59
N ASN A 48 15.79 -11.55 -7.44
CA ASN A 48 15.45 -10.21 -6.94
C ASN A 48 13.94 -9.98 -6.75
N ARG A 49 13.21 -11.00 -6.30
CA ARG A 49 11.78 -10.93 -6.01
C ARG A 49 11.58 -10.28 -4.64
N GLU A 50 11.14 -9.03 -4.61
CA GLU A 50 10.70 -8.35 -3.39
C GLU A 50 9.17 -8.40 -3.27
N PHE A 51 8.68 -8.58 -2.05
CA PHE A 51 7.24 -8.63 -1.77
C PHE A 51 6.69 -7.23 -1.50
N TYR A 52 5.60 -6.86 -2.17
CA TYR A 52 4.90 -5.60 -1.96
C TYR A 52 3.45 -5.82 -1.48
N PRO A 53 3.11 -5.45 -0.24
CA PRO A 53 1.82 -5.77 0.37
C PRO A 53 0.66 -4.86 -0.08
N TYR A 54 0.92 -3.81 -0.85
CA TYR A 54 -0.09 -2.78 -1.19
C TYR A 54 -0.58 -2.84 -2.65
N GLY A 55 -0.67 -4.04 -3.24
CA GLY A 55 -1.40 -4.24 -4.50
C GLY A 55 -0.59 -4.06 -5.80
N GLY A 56 0.74 -4.01 -5.73
CA GLY A 56 1.63 -3.98 -6.90
C GLY A 56 1.91 -5.34 -7.54
N GLY A 57 1.47 -6.44 -6.90
CA GLY A 57 1.73 -7.81 -7.36
C GLY A 57 3.24 -8.15 -7.41
N PRO A 58 3.62 -9.27 -8.05
CA PRO A 58 5.01 -9.71 -8.15
C PRO A 58 5.86 -8.88 -9.12
N LEU A 59 5.26 -7.92 -9.85
CA LEU A 59 5.92 -7.12 -10.88
C LEU A 59 6.09 -5.65 -10.50
N TRP A 60 5.82 -5.27 -9.26
CA TRP A 60 5.89 -3.88 -8.80
C TRP A 60 7.28 -3.24 -8.97
N LYS A 61 8.33 -4.07 -9.06
CA LYS A 61 9.74 -3.70 -9.22
C LYS A 61 10.37 -4.39 -10.43
N ILE A 62 9.68 -4.35 -11.56
CA ILE A 62 9.98 -5.15 -12.76
C ILE A 62 11.40 -4.91 -13.31
N ASP A 63 11.92 -3.70 -13.16
CA ASP A 63 13.24 -3.25 -13.56
C ASP A 63 14.38 -3.94 -12.81
N GLU A 64 14.12 -4.44 -11.61
CA GLU A 64 15.12 -5.16 -10.79
C GLU A 64 15.07 -6.69 -10.96
N LEU A 65 13.99 -7.21 -11.57
CA LEU A 65 13.79 -8.64 -11.75
C LEU A 65 14.78 -9.23 -12.75
N ARG A 66 15.31 -10.42 -12.44
CA ARG A 66 16.26 -11.13 -13.31
C ARG A 66 15.87 -12.59 -13.46
N ILE A 67 16.30 -13.20 -14.56
CA ILE A 67 16.18 -14.65 -14.79
C ILE A 67 17.56 -15.26 -14.59
N ALA A 68 17.66 -16.25 -13.69
CA ALA A 68 18.88 -17.01 -13.49
C ALA A 68 19.35 -17.64 -14.82
N PRO A 69 20.67 -17.63 -15.11
CA PRO A 69 21.20 -18.34 -16.26
C PRO A 69 20.90 -19.84 -16.16
N LYS A 70 20.81 -20.50 -17.31
CA LYS A 70 20.59 -21.96 -17.39
C LYS A 70 21.79 -22.74 -16.87
#